data_AF-A0A3P8NAX2-F1
#
_entry.id   AF-A0A3P8NAX2-F1
#
_cell.length_a   1.000
_cell.length_b   1.000
_cell.length_c   1.000
_cell.angle_alpha   90.00
_cell.angle_beta   90.00
_cell.angle_gamma   90.00
#
_symmetry.space_group_name_H-M   'P 1'
#
loop_
_entity.id
_entity.type
_entity.pdbx_description
1 polymer ?
#
loop_
_entity_poly.entity_id
_entity_poly.type
_entity_poly.pdbx_seq_one_letter_code
_entity_poly.pdbx_strand_id
1 'polypeptide(L)'
;MKWFAFSIICAVFQISYQNPKHWTLLPNILVLEVDGTLAEQNLLCMESPEELIGSANQSQEIFWKKNGIDQAQRGNSYRVQLEESLGGGNYTCHSEDGSLLNHTIVLIKEDKSKRRKILVKTDEDYLKCTAQNYSGEFYCSWTWHSSRSGRVAFIKAHRVPDSNAKCSVDTSGQWTCSSGYGNFSCTLSDNRISCLDKQHCPYAEESKQICVTVFVLSQHFLLEEYFQRFYLSEIVKPDKVEIAQVNTTVIQWSYPSSWSSPYSYFPLTFQIAQLKDGCESCDNPCNNYQALTLHSTDTFQFKVKQRAKAVCVRAKDAFSFSQWSEWSHKRLVPLSTVTWDTRHPFLL
;
A
#
# COMPACT_ATOMS: atom_id res chain seq x y z
N MET A 1 27.45 61.49 45.75
CA MET A 1 27.06 60.08 45.62
C MET A 1 25.71 60.02 44.91
N LYS A 2 25.65 59.55 43.66
CA LYS A 2 24.41 59.40 42.88
C LYS A 2 24.02 57.92 42.91
N TRP A 3 22.83 57.62 43.42
CA TRP A 3 22.28 56.27 43.45
C TRP A 3 21.59 55.98 42.11
N PHE A 4 22.05 54.96 41.40
CA PHE A 4 21.41 54.42 40.21
C PHE A 4 20.34 53.40 40.65
N ALA A 5 19.07 53.68 40.36
CA ALA A 5 18.01 52.69 40.43
C ALA A 5 17.98 51.91 39.11
N PHE A 6 18.38 50.64 39.13
CA PHE A 6 18.21 49.72 38.02
C PHE A 6 16.77 49.19 38.03
N SER A 7 15.97 49.63 37.06
CA SER A 7 14.63 49.08 36.82
C SER A 7 14.79 47.87 35.89
N ILE A 8 14.59 46.67 36.42
CA ILE A 8 14.57 45.43 35.65
C ILE A 8 13.18 45.31 35.01
N ILE A 9 13.10 45.62 33.72
CA ILE A 9 11.91 45.36 32.91
C ILE A 9 11.90 43.87 32.58
N CYS A 10 11.09 43.09 33.30
CA CYS A 10 10.73 41.74 32.89
C CYS A 10 9.88 41.82 31.63
N ALA A 11 10.49 41.60 30.46
CA ALA A 11 9.77 41.34 29.23
C ALA A 11 9.06 39.98 29.37
N VAL A 12 7.75 40.01 29.62
CA VAL A 12 6.90 38.84 29.49
C VAL A 12 6.84 38.52 28.00
N PHE A 13 7.65 37.56 27.55
CA PHE A 13 7.49 36.95 26.25
C PHE A 13 6.11 36.29 26.22
N GLN A 14 5.14 36.94 25.56
CA GLN A 14 3.90 36.27 25.20
C GLN A 14 4.25 35.16 24.22
N ILE A 15 4.34 33.93 24.72
CA ILE A 15 4.41 32.73 23.89
C ILE A 15 3.07 32.66 23.15
N SER A 16 3.08 33.03 21.88
CA SER A 16 1.92 32.91 21.00
C SER A 16 1.76 31.44 20.64
N TYR A 17 0.80 30.76 21.25
CA TYR A 17 0.42 29.40 20.89
C TYR A 17 -0.34 29.44 19.57
N GLN A 18 0.20 28.80 18.54
CA GLN A 18 -0.52 28.64 17.27
C GLN A 18 -1.47 27.45 17.35
N ASN A 19 -2.66 27.59 16.77
CA ASN A 19 -3.55 26.45 16.58
C ASN A 19 -3.00 25.56 15.45
N PRO A 20 -2.76 24.26 15.71
CA PRO A 20 -2.22 23.37 14.69
C PRO A 20 -3.27 23.13 13.59
N LYS A 21 -2.78 22.90 12.37
CA LYS A 21 -3.66 22.45 11.29
C LYS A 21 -4.13 21.03 11.61
N HIS A 22 -5.43 20.79 11.51
CA HIS A 22 -6.02 19.51 11.87
C HIS A 22 -7.04 19.03 10.84
N TRP A 23 -7.29 17.73 10.83
CA TRP A 23 -8.33 17.10 10.04
C TRP A 23 -8.72 15.75 10.65
N THR A 24 -9.91 15.27 10.29
CA THR A 24 -10.45 14.01 10.80
C THR A 24 -10.17 12.89 9.81
N LEU A 25 -9.44 11.85 10.24
CA LEU A 25 -9.11 10.69 9.39
C LEU A 25 -10.29 9.72 9.29
N LEU A 26 -10.89 9.43 10.43
CA LEU A 26 -12.08 8.61 10.63
C LEU A 26 -12.87 9.23 11.79
N PRO A 27 -14.15 8.87 11.99
CA PRO A 27 -14.88 9.28 13.19
C PRO A 27 -14.04 9.02 14.45
N ASN A 28 -13.95 10.02 15.32
CA ASN A 28 -13.16 10.00 16.56
C ASN A 28 -11.63 9.85 16.37
N ILE A 29 -11.09 10.02 15.16
CA ILE A 29 -9.64 10.03 14.91
C ILE A 29 -9.23 11.40 14.36
N LEU A 30 -8.63 12.22 15.23
CA LEU A 30 -8.15 13.56 14.92
C LEU A 30 -6.66 13.51 14.55
N VAL A 31 -6.29 14.08 13.42
CA VAL A 31 -4.89 14.22 12.99
C VAL A 31 -4.46 15.67 13.19
N LEU A 32 -3.36 15.87 13.92
CA LEU A 32 -2.76 17.17 14.20
C LEU A 32 -1.44 17.28 13.46
N GLU A 33 -1.34 18.27 12.57
CA GLU A 33 -0.10 18.60 11.86
C GLU A 33 0.77 19.51 12.75
N VAL A 34 1.98 19.05 13.06
CA VAL A 34 2.92 19.75 13.94
C VAL A 34 4.23 20.02 13.22
N ASP A 35 4.82 21.19 13.46
CA ASP A 35 6.08 21.66 12.87
C ASP A 35 7.26 21.68 13.87
N GLY A 36 6.98 21.31 15.12
CA GLY A 36 7.92 21.36 16.25
C GLY A 36 7.73 22.56 17.17
N THR A 37 6.84 23.50 16.84
CA THR A 37 6.49 24.62 17.74
C THR A 37 5.48 24.18 18.80
N LEU A 38 5.47 24.90 19.93
CA LEU A 38 4.47 24.68 20.98
C LEU A 38 3.08 25.09 20.47
N ALA A 39 2.16 24.15 20.53
CA ALA A 39 0.79 24.34 20.07
C ALA A 39 -0.21 23.76 21.09
N GLU A 40 -1.45 24.26 21.05
CA GLU A 40 -2.54 23.72 21.85
C GLU A 40 -3.70 23.32 20.95
N GLN A 41 -4.34 22.20 21.28
CA GLN A 41 -5.57 21.74 20.64
C GLN A 41 -6.61 21.42 21.70
N ASN A 42 -7.78 22.05 21.59
CA ASN A 42 -8.93 21.71 22.42
C ASN A 42 -9.65 20.49 21.87
N LEU A 43 -9.93 19.51 22.74
CA LEU A 43 -10.85 18.41 22.48
C LEU A 43 -12.15 18.66 23.25
N LEU A 44 -13.28 18.31 22.64
CA LEU A 44 -14.59 18.34 23.29
C LEU A 44 -15.05 16.91 23.56
N CYS A 45 -15.65 16.67 24.72
CA CYS A 45 -16.25 15.39 25.04
C CYS A 45 -17.59 15.21 24.32
N MET A 46 -18.46 16.23 24.41
CA MET A 46 -19.77 16.27 23.75
C MET A 46 -19.88 17.51 22.84
N GLU A 47 -20.37 17.32 21.62
CA GLU A 47 -20.39 18.34 20.55
C GLU A 47 -21.67 19.20 20.57
N SER A 48 -22.78 18.68 21.10
CA SER A 48 -24.07 19.41 21.11
C SER A 48 -24.57 19.78 22.51
N PRO A 49 -25.25 20.93 22.67
CA PRO A 49 -26.01 21.25 23.88
C PRO A 49 -27.13 20.25 24.17
N GLU A 50 -27.66 19.55 23.17
CA GLU A 50 -28.76 18.60 23.34
C GLU A 50 -28.32 17.29 24.03
N GLU A 51 -27.06 16.86 23.81
CA GLU A 51 -26.40 15.80 24.59
C GLU A 51 -26.18 16.21 26.05
N LEU A 52 -25.99 17.51 26.32
CA LEU A 52 -25.94 18.09 27.66
C LEU A 52 -27.33 18.26 28.31
N ILE A 53 -28.41 18.33 27.50
CA ILE A 53 -29.78 18.55 27.99
C ILE A 53 -30.50 17.21 28.29
N GLY A 54 -30.11 16.09 27.67
CA GLY A 54 -30.55 14.75 28.08
C GLY A 54 -30.15 14.39 29.51
N SER A 55 -29.17 15.10 30.08
CA SER A 55 -28.71 15.00 31.47
C SER A 55 -29.03 16.25 32.31
N ALA A 56 -30.09 16.99 31.96
CA ALA A 56 -30.49 18.28 32.56
C ALA A 56 -30.99 18.22 34.03
N ASN A 57 -30.32 17.44 34.88
CA ASN A 57 -30.39 17.60 36.33
C ASN A 57 -29.04 17.62 37.04
N GLN A 58 -27.89 17.49 36.37
CA GLN A 58 -26.59 17.61 37.04
C GLN A 58 -25.58 18.32 36.14
N SER A 59 -24.86 19.28 36.71
CA SER A 59 -23.56 19.74 36.21
C SER A 59 -22.61 18.54 36.26
N GLN A 60 -22.72 17.65 35.28
CA GLN A 60 -22.08 16.34 35.31
C GLN A 60 -20.58 16.56 35.15
N GLU A 61 -19.84 16.29 36.22
CA GLU A 61 -18.39 16.46 36.22
C GLU A 61 -17.79 15.43 35.25
N ILE A 62 -17.05 15.90 34.25
CA ILE A 62 -16.43 15.06 33.24
C ILE A 62 -14.96 14.85 33.60
N PHE A 63 -14.55 13.59 33.60
CA PHE A 63 -13.19 13.14 33.92
C PHE A 63 -12.50 12.65 32.65
N TRP A 64 -11.25 13.07 32.44
CA TRP A 64 -10.48 12.67 31.27
C TRP A 64 -9.43 11.63 31.61
N LYS A 65 -9.25 10.66 30.73
CA LYS A 65 -8.15 9.71 30.74
C LYS A 65 -7.36 9.81 29.44
N LYS A 66 -6.03 9.76 29.53
CA LYS A 66 -5.13 9.64 28.38
C LYS A 66 -4.48 8.26 28.43
N ASN A 67 -4.69 7.44 27.40
CA ASN A 67 -4.21 6.07 27.34
C ASN A 67 -4.57 5.25 28.60
N GLY A 68 -5.76 5.50 29.16
CA GLY A 68 -6.25 4.87 30.40
C GLY A 68 -5.77 5.50 31.70
N ILE A 69 -4.89 6.50 31.66
CA ILE A 69 -4.35 7.19 32.84
C ILE A 69 -5.16 8.45 33.12
N ASP A 70 -5.66 8.60 34.35
CA ASP A 70 -6.41 9.77 34.81
C ASP A 70 -5.63 11.07 34.62
N GLN A 71 -6.32 12.10 34.16
CA GLN A 71 -5.76 13.43 33.93
C GLN A 71 -6.32 14.43 34.95
N ALA A 72 -5.53 15.47 35.25
CA ALA A 72 -5.96 16.52 36.17
C ALA A 72 -7.04 17.44 35.56
N GLN A 73 -7.09 17.55 34.23
CA GLN A 73 -8.07 18.38 33.53
C GLN A 73 -9.47 17.75 33.59
N ARG A 74 -10.48 18.57 33.89
CA ARG A 74 -11.89 18.17 34.03
C ARG A 74 -12.81 19.05 33.19
N GLY A 75 -14.04 18.60 32.98
CA GLY A 75 -15.07 19.32 32.25
C GLY A 75 -15.14 18.94 30.77
N ASN A 76 -16.06 19.56 30.02
CA ASN A 76 -16.34 19.17 28.64
C ASN A 76 -15.18 19.42 27.65
N SER A 77 -14.23 20.29 28.01
CA SER A 77 -13.09 20.65 27.16
C SER A 77 -11.78 20.16 27.77
N TYR A 78 -10.92 19.56 26.94
CA TYR A 78 -9.58 19.13 27.31
C TYR A 78 -8.54 19.80 26.43
N ARG A 79 -7.57 20.48 27.04
CA ARG A 79 -6.44 21.11 26.33
C ARG A 79 -5.32 20.11 26.14
N VAL A 80 -5.12 19.68 24.90
CA VAL A 80 -3.94 18.91 24.49
C VAL A 80 -2.80 19.88 24.26
N GLN A 81 -1.76 19.76 25.07
CA GLN A 81 -0.48 20.42 24.83
C GLN A 81 0.34 19.59 23.85
N LEU A 82 0.79 20.24 22.78
CA LEU A 82 1.64 19.67 21.75
C LEU A 82 3.03 20.25 21.90
N GLU A 83 3.96 19.39 22.28
CA GLU A 83 5.39 19.71 22.34
C GLU A 83 6.11 18.73 21.41
N GLU A 84 6.60 19.23 20.27
CA GLU A 84 7.14 18.39 19.20
C GLU A 84 6.16 17.28 18.76
N SER A 85 6.55 16.00 18.89
CA SER A 85 5.73 14.81 18.57
C SER A 85 4.80 14.41 19.71
N LEU A 86 4.91 15.05 20.86
CA LEU A 86 4.22 14.66 22.07
C LEU A 86 2.81 15.22 22.06
N GLY A 87 1.86 14.43 22.56
CA GLY A 87 0.44 14.81 22.60
C GLY A 87 -0.47 13.82 21.88
N GLY A 88 0.07 12.93 21.05
CA GLY A 88 -0.69 11.80 20.54
C GLY A 88 -1.18 10.87 21.66
N GLY A 89 -2.33 10.25 21.47
CA GLY A 89 -2.92 9.36 22.48
C GLY A 89 -4.40 9.04 22.24
N ASN A 90 -4.90 8.07 22.98
CA ASN A 90 -6.33 7.83 23.13
C ASN A 90 -6.87 8.66 24.31
N TYR A 91 -7.69 9.66 24.03
CA TYR A 91 -8.31 10.52 25.01
C TYR A 91 -9.76 10.07 25.21
N THR A 92 -10.08 9.59 26.40
CA THR A 92 -11.45 9.18 26.75
C THR A 92 -12.00 10.10 27.82
N CYS A 93 -13.27 10.47 27.70
CA CYS A 93 -13.98 11.23 28.71
C CYS A 93 -15.05 10.36 29.37
N HIS A 94 -15.21 10.55 30.68
CA HIS A 94 -16.03 9.72 31.53
C HIS A 94 -16.93 10.58 32.42
N SER A 95 -18.11 10.09 32.75
CA SER A 95 -18.99 10.67 33.76
C SER A 95 -18.50 10.35 35.17
N GLU A 96 -19.13 10.97 36.17
CA GLU A 96 -18.82 10.79 37.60
C GLU A 96 -18.93 9.34 38.09
N ASP A 97 -19.85 8.56 37.54
CA ASP A 97 -19.99 7.13 37.80
C ASP A 97 -18.93 6.25 37.09
N GLY A 98 -18.05 6.87 36.30
CA GLY A 98 -16.98 6.22 35.55
C GLY A 98 -17.40 5.70 34.16
N SER A 99 -18.66 5.88 33.75
CA SER A 99 -19.13 5.44 32.43
C SER A 99 -18.41 6.19 31.30
N LEU A 100 -18.11 5.50 30.19
CA LEU A 100 -17.47 6.13 29.03
C LEU A 100 -18.50 6.97 28.27
N LEU A 101 -18.24 8.27 28.14
CA LEU A 101 -19.10 9.20 27.41
C LEU A 101 -18.70 9.28 25.93
N ASN A 102 -17.42 9.57 25.67
CA ASN A 102 -16.88 9.65 24.32
C ASN A 102 -15.36 9.41 24.32
N HIS A 103 -14.79 9.26 23.13
CA HIS A 103 -13.35 9.14 22.95
C HIS A 103 -12.88 9.81 21.68
N THR A 104 -11.64 10.29 21.70
CA THR A 104 -10.93 10.85 20.56
C THR A 104 -9.51 10.31 20.55
N ILE A 105 -9.13 9.62 19.47
CA ILE A 105 -7.74 9.24 19.20
C ILE A 105 -7.06 10.40 18.50
N VAL A 106 -6.05 10.97 19.14
CA VAL A 106 -5.22 12.03 18.57
C VAL A 106 -3.98 11.42 17.95
N LEU A 107 -3.81 11.64 16.66
CA LEU A 107 -2.65 11.25 15.86
C LEU A 107 -1.82 12.47 15.52
N ILE A 108 -0.50 12.32 15.55
CA ILE A 108 0.43 13.40 15.26
C ILE A 108 1.05 13.19 13.87
N LYS A 109 0.95 14.18 13.00
CA LYS A 109 1.57 14.19 11.68
C LYS A 109 2.66 15.26 11.67
N GLU A 110 3.90 14.83 11.69
CA GLU A 110 5.04 15.76 11.64
C GLU A 110 5.30 16.23 10.21
N ASP A 111 5.82 17.46 10.08
CA ASP A 111 6.25 17.98 8.78
C ASP A 111 7.38 17.12 8.16
N LYS A 112 7.28 16.92 6.84
CA LYS A 112 7.96 15.87 6.07
C LYS A 112 9.50 15.95 6.08
N SER A 113 10.08 17.07 6.50
CA SER A 113 11.47 17.42 6.25
C SER A 113 12.49 16.92 7.29
N LYS A 114 12.06 16.46 8.48
CA LYS A 114 12.99 16.32 9.63
C LYS A 114 13.19 14.94 10.24
N ARG A 115 12.45 13.88 9.87
CA ARG A 115 12.58 12.56 10.51
C ARG A 115 12.61 11.36 9.56
N ARG A 116 13.28 10.30 10.05
CA ARG A 116 13.35 8.97 9.42
C ARG A 116 11.92 8.45 9.17
N LYS A 117 11.73 7.64 8.14
CA LYS A 117 10.43 7.07 7.72
C LYS A 117 10.22 5.65 8.29
N ILE A 118 8.97 5.23 8.50
CA ILE A 118 8.61 3.90 8.98
C ILE A 118 8.80 2.86 7.86
N LEU A 119 8.49 3.24 6.62
CA LEU A 119 8.72 2.41 5.45
C LEU A 119 10.10 2.70 4.84
N VAL A 120 10.69 1.66 4.25
CA VAL A 120 11.95 1.76 3.50
C VAL A 120 11.63 2.21 2.08
N LYS A 121 12.34 3.24 1.60
CA LYS A 121 12.25 3.67 0.21
C LYS A 121 13.05 2.70 -0.67
N THR A 122 12.40 2.15 -1.70
CA THR A 122 13.06 1.37 -2.75
C THR A 122 13.30 2.23 -3.99
N ASP A 123 13.89 1.66 -5.04
CA ASP A 123 14.06 2.33 -6.33
C ASP A 123 12.72 2.75 -6.97
N GLU A 124 11.65 2.00 -6.69
CA GLU A 124 10.28 2.24 -7.18
C GLU A 124 9.45 3.15 -6.25
N ASP A 125 10.07 3.71 -5.19
CA ASP A 125 9.48 4.46 -4.06
C ASP A 125 9.14 3.59 -2.82
N TYR A 126 8.40 4.13 -1.85
CA TYR A 126 8.01 3.42 -0.62
C TYR A 126 6.98 2.32 -0.82
N LEU A 127 6.07 2.52 -1.79
CA LEU A 127 5.06 1.55 -2.18
C LEU A 127 5.46 0.96 -3.53
N LYS A 128 5.30 -0.35 -3.66
CA LYS A 128 5.46 -1.09 -4.91
C LYS A 128 4.11 -1.66 -5.32
N CYS A 129 3.49 -1.07 -6.33
CA CYS A 129 2.22 -1.53 -6.88
C CYS A 129 2.41 -2.34 -8.17
N THR A 130 1.62 -3.41 -8.32
CA THR A 130 1.61 -4.31 -9.48
C THR A 130 0.21 -4.82 -9.77
N ALA A 131 -0.13 -5.03 -11.03
CA ALA A 131 -1.38 -5.67 -11.46
C ALA A 131 -1.06 -6.87 -12.36
N GLN A 132 -1.81 -7.96 -12.26
CA GLN A 132 -1.56 -9.14 -13.11
C GLN A 132 -2.18 -9.00 -14.50
N ASN A 133 -3.21 -8.18 -14.62
CA ASN A 133 -4.02 -8.00 -15.82
C ASN A 133 -4.73 -6.62 -15.77
N TYR A 134 -5.67 -6.40 -16.69
CA TYR A 134 -6.43 -5.15 -16.80
C TYR A 134 -7.82 -5.22 -16.14
N SER A 135 -8.07 -6.14 -15.21
CA SER A 135 -9.39 -6.31 -14.56
C SER A 135 -9.77 -5.19 -13.59
N GLY A 136 -8.85 -4.28 -13.28
CA GLY A 136 -9.00 -3.28 -12.22
C GLY A 136 -8.48 -3.77 -10.86
N GLU A 137 -8.02 -5.03 -10.77
CA GLU A 137 -7.35 -5.56 -9.60
C GLU A 137 -5.85 -5.20 -9.60
N PHE A 138 -5.36 -4.72 -8.47
CA PHE A 138 -3.94 -4.43 -8.26
C PHE A 138 -3.55 -4.65 -6.80
N TYR A 139 -2.26 -4.81 -6.58
CA TYR A 139 -1.68 -5.04 -5.28
C TYR A 139 -0.58 -4.02 -5.01
N CYS A 140 -0.49 -3.50 -3.79
CA CYS A 140 0.61 -2.65 -3.38
C CYS A 140 1.29 -3.26 -2.16
N SER A 141 2.61 -3.28 -2.16
CA SER A 141 3.43 -3.84 -1.09
C SER A 141 4.48 -2.85 -0.62
N TRP A 142 4.98 -3.06 0.60
CA TRP A 142 6.03 -2.22 1.17
C TRP A 142 6.93 -3.03 2.11
N THR A 143 8.05 -2.42 2.47
CA THR A 143 9.01 -2.99 3.42
C THR A 143 9.11 -2.11 4.64
N TRP A 144 8.95 -2.71 5.82
CA TRP A 144 9.13 -2.05 7.11
C TRP A 144 10.61 -1.75 7.35
N HIS A 145 10.91 -0.61 7.97
CA HIS A 145 12.25 -0.32 8.45
C HIS A 145 12.60 -1.26 9.62
N SER A 146 13.79 -1.86 9.60
CA SER A 146 14.18 -2.93 10.55
C SER A 146 14.06 -2.56 12.03
N SER A 147 14.29 -1.29 12.36
CA SER A 147 14.21 -0.78 13.74
C SER A 147 12.92 -0.04 14.06
N ARG A 148 11.93 0.01 13.15
CA ARG A 148 10.67 0.73 13.38
C ARG A 148 9.49 -0.19 13.12
N SER A 149 8.57 -0.21 14.08
CA SER A 149 7.30 -0.90 13.96
C SER A 149 6.17 0.09 13.65
N GLY A 150 5.18 -0.37 12.90
CA GLY A 150 3.97 0.36 12.64
C GLY A 150 2.85 -0.59 12.24
N ARG A 151 1.65 -0.04 12.10
CA ARG A 151 0.49 -0.75 11.56
C ARG A 151 -0.22 0.14 10.55
N VAL A 152 -0.93 -0.48 9.61
CA VAL A 152 -1.81 0.26 8.70
C VAL A 152 -2.99 0.77 9.51
N ALA A 153 -3.20 2.09 9.48
CA ALA A 153 -4.32 2.75 10.13
C ALA A 153 -5.51 2.88 9.17
N PHE A 154 -5.22 3.25 7.93
CA PHE A 154 -6.24 3.52 6.93
C PHE A 154 -5.69 3.40 5.51
N ILE A 155 -6.56 3.06 4.55
CA ILE A 155 -6.24 3.01 3.13
C ILE A 155 -7.24 3.90 2.39
N LYS A 156 -6.73 4.76 1.52
CA LYS A 156 -7.53 5.58 0.61
C LYS A 156 -7.11 5.28 -0.82
N ALA A 157 -8.03 4.81 -1.65
CA ALA A 157 -7.83 4.60 -3.09
C ALA A 157 -8.88 5.40 -3.88
N HIS A 158 -8.43 6.14 -4.90
CA HIS A 158 -9.30 6.97 -5.72
C HIS A 158 -8.64 7.28 -7.06
N ARG A 159 -9.42 7.78 -8.04
CA ARG A 159 -8.87 8.32 -9.29
C ARG A 159 -8.62 9.83 -9.17
N VAL A 160 -7.45 10.31 -9.57
CA VAL A 160 -7.09 11.73 -9.56
C VAL A 160 -7.81 12.45 -10.72
N PRO A 161 -8.31 13.69 -10.55
CA PRO A 161 -8.13 14.61 -9.43
C PRO A 161 -9.20 14.52 -8.32
N ASP A 162 -9.96 13.43 -8.22
CA ASP A 162 -11.07 13.34 -7.26
C ASP A 162 -10.59 13.18 -5.81
N SER A 163 -10.35 14.30 -5.13
CA SER A 163 -9.96 14.32 -3.72
C SER A 163 -11.09 13.94 -2.76
N ASN A 164 -12.35 13.94 -3.24
CA ASN A 164 -13.57 13.80 -2.43
C ASN A 164 -14.05 12.37 -2.28
N ALA A 165 -13.22 11.38 -2.66
CA ALA A 165 -13.52 9.98 -2.43
C ALA A 165 -13.83 9.72 -0.94
N LYS A 166 -15.04 9.20 -0.69
CA LYS A 166 -15.50 8.83 0.65
C LYS A 166 -15.03 7.42 0.93
N CYS A 167 -14.21 7.26 1.96
CA CYS A 167 -13.65 5.97 2.35
C CYS A 167 -14.17 5.56 3.72
N SER A 168 -14.43 4.27 3.88
CA SER A 168 -14.84 3.65 5.14
C SER A 168 -14.19 2.28 5.28
N VAL A 169 -14.15 1.75 6.50
CA VAL A 169 -13.66 0.40 6.80
C VAL A 169 -14.78 -0.37 7.48
N ASP A 170 -15.01 -1.61 7.06
CA ASP A 170 -16.00 -2.47 7.68
C ASP A 170 -15.40 -3.30 8.83
N THR A 171 -16.24 -4.10 9.48
CA THR A 171 -15.83 -4.96 10.61
C THR A 171 -14.90 -6.10 10.20
N SER A 172 -14.84 -6.44 8.92
CA SER A 172 -13.91 -7.44 8.36
C SER A 172 -12.53 -6.86 8.06
N GLY A 173 -12.36 -5.54 8.19
CA GLY A 173 -11.14 -4.84 7.82
C GLY A 173 -11.01 -4.59 6.31
N GLN A 174 -12.13 -4.64 5.57
CA GLN A 174 -12.16 -4.24 4.16
C GLN A 174 -12.44 -2.74 4.05
N TRP A 175 -11.57 -2.02 3.34
CA TRP A 175 -11.74 -0.60 3.07
C TRP A 175 -12.48 -0.42 1.76
N THR A 176 -13.55 0.38 1.78
CA THR A 176 -14.28 0.77 0.57
C THR A 176 -14.17 2.26 0.37
N CYS A 177 -13.71 2.67 -0.81
CA CYS A 177 -13.62 4.05 -1.25
C CYS A 177 -14.46 4.27 -2.49
N SER A 178 -15.44 5.17 -2.41
CA SER A 178 -16.32 5.47 -3.54
C SER A 178 -16.24 6.94 -3.93
N SER A 179 -16.22 7.16 -5.23
CA SER A 179 -16.04 8.47 -5.86
C SER A 179 -16.86 8.51 -7.16
N GLY A 180 -16.94 9.68 -7.81
CA GLY A 180 -17.63 9.80 -9.10
C GLY A 180 -16.95 9.05 -10.25
N TYR A 181 -15.71 8.60 -10.05
CA TYR A 181 -14.86 8.03 -11.10
C TYR A 181 -14.25 6.67 -10.73
N GLY A 182 -14.64 6.10 -9.60
CA GLY A 182 -14.12 4.80 -9.18
C GLY A 182 -14.79 4.29 -7.92
N ASN A 183 -14.77 2.96 -7.79
CA ASN A 183 -15.27 2.27 -6.61
C ASN A 183 -14.25 1.21 -6.21
N PHE A 184 -13.40 1.56 -5.24
CA PHE A 184 -12.29 0.74 -4.80
C PHE A 184 -12.67 -0.05 -3.56
N SER A 185 -12.37 -1.34 -3.58
CA SER A 185 -12.47 -2.24 -2.43
C SER A 185 -11.08 -2.79 -2.14
N CYS A 186 -10.52 -2.51 -0.98
CA CYS A 186 -9.16 -2.87 -0.59
C CYS A 186 -9.15 -3.76 0.67
N THR A 187 -8.25 -4.74 0.71
CA THR A 187 -8.02 -5.64 1.84
C THR A 187 -6.53 -5.71 2.16
N LEU A 188 -6.20 -5.89 3.44
CA LEU A 188 -4.81 -5.97 3.92
C LEU A 188 -4.44 -7.43 4.20
N SER A 189 -3.29 -7.84 3.69
CA SER A 189 -2.64 -9.12 3.97
C SER A 189 -1.18 -8.83 4.31
N ASP A 190 -0.84 -8.85 5.60
CA ASP A 190 0.49 -8.54 6.13
C ASP A 190 1.02 -7.15 5.72
N ASN A 191 2.00 -7.11 4.81
CA ASN A 191 2.63 -5.92 4.25
C ASN A 191 2.20 -5.64 2.80
N ARG A 192 1.06 -6.20 2.39
CA ARG A 192 0.49 -6.06 1.05
C ARG A 192 -0.99 -5.75 1.14
N ILE A 193 -1.44 -4.84 0.29
CA ILE A 193 -2.86 -4.56 0.09
C ILE A 193 -3.28 -5.09 -1.28
N SER A 194 -4.47 -5.66 -1.35
CA SER A 194 -5.15 -6.04 -2.61
C SER A 194 -6.34 -5.12 -2.77
N CYS A 195 -6.44 -4.46 -3.93
CA CYS A 195 -7.49 -3.51 -4.24
C CYS A 195 -8.14 -3.85 -5.58
N LEU A 196 -9.46 -3.64 -5.67
CA LEU A 196 -10.25 -3.81 -6.89
C LEU A 196 -11.05 -2.55 -7.18
N ASP A 197 -10.84 -1.94 -8.35
CA ASP A 197 -11.71 -0.90 -8.91
C ASP A 197 -12.90 -1.53 -9.63
N LYS A 198 -14.05 -1.62 -8.94
CA LYS A 198 -15.27 -2.27 -9.44
C LYS A 198 -15.89 -1.58 -10.66
N GLN A 199 -15.48 -0.34 -10.95
CA GLN A 199 -15.98 0.45 -12.09
C GLN A 199 -14.97 0.49 -13.25
N HIS A 200 -13.85 -0.22 -13.14
CA HIS A 200 -12.84 -0.22 -14.17
C HIS A 200 -13.32 -0.93 -15.45
N CYS A 201 -13.01 -0.33 -16.60
CA CYS A 201 -13.25 -0.93 -17.91
C CYS A 201 -11.90 -1.34 -18.52
N PRO A 202 -11.61 -2.65 -18.68
CA PRO A 202 -10.33 -3.13 -19.22
C PRO A 202 -10.03 -2.68 -20.66
N TYR A 203 -11.06 -2.31 -21.42
CA TYR A 203 -10.98 -1.96 -22.84
C TYR A 203 -10.91 -0.46 -23.09
N ALA A 204 -11.07 0.36 -22.05
CA ALA A 204 -11.03 1.81 -22.19
C ALA A 204 -9.62 2.31 -21.91
N GLU A 205 -9.18 3.31 -22.68
CA GLU A 205 -7.97 4.06 -22.34
C GLU A 205 -8.17 4.79 -21.00
N GLU A 206 -7.19 4.65 -20.11
CA GLU A 206 -7.26 5.28 -18.80
C GLU A 206 -6.97 6.78 -18.89
N SER A 207 -8.01 7.59 -18.72
CA SER A 207 -7.88 9.05 -18.67
C SER A 207 -7.41 9.59 -17.32
N LYS A 208 -7.43 8.76 -16.27
CA LYS A 208 -7.16 9.18 -14.88
C LYS A 208 -6.35 8.14 -14.13
N GLN A 209 -5.28 8.61 -13.48
CA GLN A 209 -4.44 7.81 -12.62
C GLN A 209 -5.17 7.38 -11.36
N ILE A 210 -4.89 6.16 -10.92
CA ILE A 210 -5.24 5.65 -9.60
C ILE A 210 -4.22 6.21 -8.61
N CYS A 211 -4.70 6.74 -7.49
CA CYS A 211 -3.89 7.18 -6.36
C CYS A 211 -4.25 6.34 -5.14
N VAL A 212 -3.27 5.58 -4.66
CA VAL A 212 -3.38 4.77 -3.45
C VAL A 212 -2.59 5.44 -2.36
N THR A 213 -3.20 5.64 -1.21
CA THR A 213 -2.59 6.24 -0.02
C THR A 213 -2.72 5.27 1.16
N VAL A 214 -1.60 4.89 1.74
CA VAL A 214 -1.49 4.05 2.93
C VAL A 214 -1.09 4.94 4.10
N PHE A 215 -1.97 5.04 5.09
CA PHE A 215 -1.72 5.73 6.34
C PHE A 215 -1.14 4.73 7.35
N VAL A 216 0.07 4.99 7.81
CA VAL A 216 0.81 4.11 8.72
C VAL A 216 0.91 4.78 10.09
N LEU A 217 0.51 4.05 11.12
CA LEU A 217 0.53 4.49 12.51
C LEU A 217 1.65 3.80 13.27
N SER A 218 2.49 4.58 13.94
CA SER A 218 3.49 4.07 14.88
C SER A 218 2.90 3.77 16.27
N GLN A 219 3.70 3.14 17.12
CA GLN A 219 3.35 2.91 18.53
C GLN A 219 3.16 4.20 19.36
N HIS A 220 3.75 5.32 18.92
CA HIS A 220 3.69 6.61 19.61
C HIS A 220 2.68 7.57 18.97
N PHE A 221 1.62 7.05 18.34
CA PHE A 221 0.58 7.84 17.69
C PHE A 221 1.05 8.76 16.54
N LEU A 222 2.29 8.58 16.06
CA LEU A 222 2.77 9.23 14.84
C LEU A 222 2.09 8.62 13.61
N LEU A 223 1.50 9.46 12.76
CA LEU A 223 0.90 9.12 11.48
C LEU A 223 1.81 9.53 10.32
N GLU A 224 2.18 8.55 9.50
CA GLU A 224 2.90 8.77 8.26
C GLU A 224 2.01 8.42 7.06
N GLU A 225 2.12 9.18 5.99
CA GLU A 225 1.34 9.02 4.77
C GLU A 225 2.26 8.65 3.61
N TYR A 226 1.95 7.53 2.96
CA TYR A 226 2.66 7.02 1.79
C TYR A 226 1.67 6.89 0.66
N PHE A 227 2.03 7.38 -0.53
CA PHE A 227 1.14 7.30 -1.68
C PHE A 227 1.90 6.91 -2.94
N GLN A 228 1.19 6.29 -3.87
CA GLN A 228 1.67 6.04 -5.21
C GLN A 228 0.56 6.38 -6.21
N ARG A 229 0.96 6.93 -7.35
CA ARG A 229 0.07 7.25 -8.47
C ARG A 229 0.53 6.49 -9.70
N PHE A 230 -0.41 5.89 -10.39
CA PHE A 230 -0.13 5.08 -11.58
C PHE A 230 -1.38 4.93 -12.44
N TYR A 231 -1.18 4.62 -13.71
CA TYR A 231 -2.19 3.93 -14.52
C TYR A 231 -2.04 2.42 -14.33
N LEU A 232 -3.13 1.67 -14.43
CA LEU A 232 -3.07 0.20 -14.36
C LEU A 232 -2.14 -0.35 -15.45
N SER A 233 -2.15 0.26 -16.63
CA SER A 233 -1.27 -0.06 -17.75
C SER A 233 0.24 0.06 -17.44
N GLU A 234 0.64 0.93 -16.51
CA GLU A 234 2.04 1.14 -16.12
C GLU A 234 2.55 0.06 -15.17
N ILE A 235 1.65 -0.48 -14.34
CA ILE A 235 1.98 -1.43 -13.28
C ILE A 235 1.63 -2.88 -13.64
N VAL A 236 1.06 -3.12 -14.83
CA VAL A 236 0.72 -4.48 -15.25
C VAL A 236 1.99 -5.33 -15.39
N LYS A 237 1.93 -6.55 -14.90
CA LYS A 237 3.00 -7.54 -14.94
C LYS A 237 2.34 -8.91 -15.09
N PRO A 238 2.38 -9.52 -16.28
CA PRO A 238 1.80 -10.84 -16.49
C PRO A 238 2.42 -11.87 -15.55
N ASP A 239 1.66 -12.91 -15.22
CA ASP A 239 2.20 -14.07 -14.52
C ASP A 239 3.18 -14.86 -15.38
N LYS A 240 3.90 -15.80 -14.75
CA LYS A 240 4.78 -16.74 -15.44
C LYS A 240 4.00 -17.52 -16.51
N VAL A 241 4.64 -17.74 -17.64
CA VAL A 241 4.08 -18.56 -18.73
C VAL A 241 4.34 -20.03 -18.47
N GLU A 242 3.39 -20.88 -18.85
CA GLU A 242 3.61 -22.32 -18.80
C GLU A 242 4.34 -22.78 -20.06
N ILE A 243 5.43 -23.54 -19.89
CA ILE A 243 6.22 -24.10 -21.00
C ILE A 243 5.98 -25.60 -21.08
N ALA A 244 5.44 -26.05 -22.21
CA ALA A 244 5.29 -27.46 -22.55
C ALA A 244 6.31 -27.88 -23.62
N GLN A 245 6.86 -29.07 -23.48
CA GLN A 245 7.73 -29.65 -24.50
C GLN A 245 6.86 -30.49 -25.45
N VAL A 246 6.74 -30.06 -26.70
CA VAL A 246 5.96 -30.78 -27.72
C VAL A 246 6.73 -31.99 -28.21
N ASN A 247 8.03 -31.82 -28.47
CA ASN A 247 8.96 -32.90 -28.78
C ASN A 247 10.39 -32.51 -28.37
N THR A 248 11.38 -33.34 -28.72
CA THR A 248 12.79 -33.13 -28.35
C THR A 248 13.41 -31.85 -28.90
N THR A 249 12.79 -31.22 -29.91
CA THR A 249 13.32 -30.04 -30.60
C THR A 249 12.36 -28.84 -30.62
N VAL A 250 11.14 -28.99 -30.09
CA VAL A 250 10.11 -27.94 -30.13
C VAL A 250 9.48 -27.80 -28.76
N ILE A 251 9.46 -26.57 -28.26
CA ILE A 251 8.67 -26.17 -27.11
C ILE A 251 7.45 -25.38 -27.55
N GLN A 252 6.42 -25.38 -26.72
CA GLN A 252 5.32 -24.45 -26.79
C GLN A 252 5.10 -23.77 -25.46
N TRP A 253 4.44 -22.62 -25.48
CA TRP A 253 3.94 -21.96 -24.28
C TRP A 253 2.50 -21.49 -24.49
N SER A 254 1.85 -21.05 -23.43
CA SER A 254 0.53 -20.43 -23.49
C SER A 254 0.52 -19.10 -22.75
N TYR A 255 -0.51 -18.30 -23.02
CA TYR A 255 -0.83 -17.16 -22.18
C TYR A 255 -1.07 -17.65 -20.74
N PRO A 256 -0.66 -16.87 -19.72
CA PRO A 256 -1.06 -17.15 -18.35
C PRO A 256 -2.59 -17.10 -18.23
N SER A 257 -3.17 -18.01 -17.44
CA SER A 257 -4.63 -18.07 -17.24
C SER A 257 -5.20 -16.82 -16.56
N SER A 258 -4.36 -16.08 -15.84
CA SER A 258 -4.71 -14.81 -15.20
C SER A 258 -4.71 -13.61 -16.15
N TRP A 259 -4.18 -13.74 -17.37
CA TRP A 259 -4.08 -12.62 -18.30
C TRP A 259 -5.45 -12.22 -18.88
N SER A 260 -5.61 -10.93 -19.21
CA SER A 260 -6.85 -10.41 -19.79
C SER A 260 -7.20 -11.10 -21.12
N SER A 261 -8.47 -11.46 -21.27
CA SER A 261 -9.05 -11.97 -22.52
C SER A 261 -9.95 -10.93 -23.17
N PRO A 262 -10.09 -10.92 -24.51
CA PRO A 262 -9.46 -11.83 -25.47
C PRO A 262 -8.01 -11.43 -25.81
N TYR A 263 -7.17 -12.43 -26.11
CA TYR A 263 -5.74 -12.21 -26.41
C TYR A 263 -5.48 -11.44 -27.71
N SER A 264 -6.47 -11.37 -28.60
CA SER A 264 -6.41 -10.49 -29.78
C SER A 264 -6.45 -9.01 -29.41
N TYR A 265 -7.07 -8.67 -28.27
CA TYR A 265 -7.14 -7.30 -27.75
C TYR A 265 -6.02 -7.01 -26.74
N PHE A 266 -5.68 -8.00 -25.90
CA PHE A 266 -4.59 -7.93 -24.93
C PHE A 266 -3.41 -8.82 -25.34
N PRO A 267 -2.68 -8.53 -26.43
CA PRO A 267 -1.58 -9.36 -26.87
C PRO A 267 -0.35 -9.19 -25.97
N LEU A 268 0.32 -10.32 -25.72
CA LEU A 268 1.62 -10.37 -25.05
C LEU A 268 2.75 -10.47 -26.07
N THR A 269 3.85 -9.79 -25.78
CA THR A 269 5.16 -10.04 -26.38
C THR A 269 5.93 -11.03 -25.51
N PHE A 270 6.60 -12.00 -26.13
CA PHE A 270 7.37 -13.01 -25.43
C PHE A 270 8.87 -12.82 -25.65
N GLN A 271 9.65 -13.12 -24.63
CA GLN A 271 11.10 -13.23 -24.76
C GLN A 271 11.52 -14.65 -24.41
N ILE A 272 12.31 -15.25 -25.30
CA ILE A 272 12.77 -16.62 -25.18
C ILE A 272 14.29 -16.62 -25.11
N ALA A 273 14.83 -17.45 -24.24
CA ALA A 273 16.24 -17.71 -24.23
C ALA A 273 16.58 -19.17 -24.02
N GLN A 274 17.69 -19.58 -24.61
CA GLN A 274 18.16 -20.95 -24.59
C GLN A 274 19.46 -21.04 -23.81
N LEU A 275 19.46 -21.87 -22.77
CA LEU A 275 20.61 -22.11 -21.92
C LEU A 275 21.40 -23.32 -22.43
N LYS A 276 22.73 -23.20 -22.42
CA LYS A 276 23.69 -24.25 -22.75
C LYS A 276 24.28 -24.85 -21.47
N ASP A 277 25.10 -25.89 -21.60
CA ASP A 277 25.83 -26.49 -20.48
C ASP A 277 26.61 -25.45 -19.68
N GLY A 278 26.51 -25.53 -18.35
CA GLY A 278 27.10 -24.58 -17.39
C GLY A 278 26.20 -23.42 -16.96
N CYS A 279 25.00 -23.27 -17.55
CA CYS A 279 24.04 -22.23 -17.19
C CYS A 279 22.85 -22.81 -16.43
N GLU A 280 22.76 -22.52 -15.12
CA GLU A 280 21.75 -23.12 -14.25
C GLU A 280 20.49 -22.27 -14.06
N SER A 281 20.54 -20.96 -14.29
CA SER A 281 19.44 -20.03 -13.99
C SER A 281 19.09 -19.10 -15.16
N CYS A 282 17.81 -18.77 -15.25
CA CYS A 282 17.28 -17.76 -16.18
C CYS A 282 17.51 -16.32 -15.68
N ASP A 283 17.74 -16.13 -14.38
CA ASP A 283 17.87 -14.79 -13.77
C ASP A 283 19.29 -14.22 -13.93
N ASN A 284 20.30 -15.09 -14.02
CA ASN A 284 21.68 -14.73 -14.30
C ASN A 284 22.13 -15.40 -15.61
N PRO A 285 21.91 -14.74 -16.76
CA PRO A 285 22.39 -15.25 -18.03
C PRO A 285 23.91 -15.29 -18.05
N CYS A 286 24.50 -16.46 -18.29
CA CYS A 286 25.93 -16.58 -18.57
C CYS A 286 26.35 -15.65 -19.71
N ASN A 287 27.64 -15.30 -19.80
CA ASN A 287 28.23 -14.46 -20.86
C ASN A 287 27.92 -14.87 -22.32
N ASN A 288 27.30 -16.04 -22.56
CA ASN A 288 26.92 -16.57 -23.88
C ASN A 288 25.39 -16.71 -24.08
N TYR A 289 24.61 -15.86 -23.43
CA TYR A 289 23.15 -15.83 -23.55
C TYR A 289 22.70 -15.02 -24.77
N GLN A 290 21.78 -15.59 -25.56
CA GLN A 290 21.04 -14.86 -26.61
C GLN A 290 19.55 -15.01 -26.31
N ALA A 291 18.92 -13.91 -25.89
CA ALA A 291 17.48 -13.79 -25.87
C ALA A 291 16.96 -13.39 -27.25
N LEU A 292 15.91 -14.07 -27.70
CA LEU A 292 15.13 -13.72 -28.87
C LEU A 292 13.80 -13.16 -28.38
N THR A 293 13.48 -11.94 -28.80
CA THR A 293 12.16 -11.35 -28.58
C THR A 293 11.26 -11.73 -29.74
N LEU A 294 10.11 -12.33 -29.43
CA LEU A 294 9.10 -12.72 -30.40
C LEU A 294 7.86 -11.85 -30.20
N HIS A 295 7.51 -11.13 -31.26
CA HIS A 295 6.22 -10.49 -31.41
C HIS A 295 5.36 -11.44 -32.26
N SER A 296 4.60 -12.32 -31.62
CA SER A 296 3.69 -13.21 -32.37
C SER A 296 2.43 -13.45 -31.57
N THR A 297 1.29 -13.14 -32.19
CA THR A 297 -0.04 -13.43 -31.69
C THR A 297 -0.48 -14.87 -32.01
N ASP A 298 0.20 -15.53 -32.95
CA ASP A 298 -0.37 -16.73 -33.62
C ASP A 298 0.52 -17.98 -33.49
N THR A 299 1.81 -17.83 -33.18
CA THR A 299 2.75 -18.95 -33.06
C THR A 299 3.41 -19.01 -31.68
N PHE A 300 2.86 -19.87 -30.83
CA PHE A 300 3.39 -20.16 -29.49
C PHE A 300 4.36 -21.34 -29.47
N GLN A 301 5.09 -21.55 -30.56
CA GLN A 301 6.04 -22.64 -30.70
C GLN A 301 7.41 -22.10 -31.09
N PHE A 302 8.45 -22.74 -30.57
CA PHE A 302 9.82 -22.35 -30.87
C PHE A 302 10.71 -23.58 -31.03
N LYS A 303 11.49 -23.58 -32.11
CA LYS A 303 12.46 -24.64 -32.40
C LYS A 303 13.73 -24.42 -31.60
N VAL A 304 14.02 -25.38 -30.74
CA VAL A 304 15.16 -25.39 -29.84
C VAL A 304 16.43 -25.86 -30.58
N LYS A 305 17.55 -25.21 -30.33
CA LYS A 305 18.87 -25.59 -30.85
C LYS A 305 19.30 -26.92 -30.19
N GLN A 306 19.94 -27.81 -30.95
CA GLN A 306 20.35 -29.14 -30.48
C GLN A 306 21.23 -29.15 -29.22
N ARG A 307 21.97 -28.07 -28.95
CA ARG A 307 22.85 -27.92 -27.78
C ARG A 307 22.20 -27.23 -26.59
N ALA A 308 20.93 -26.84 -26.68
CA ALA A 308 20.22 -26.26 -25.57
C ALA A 308 19.85 -27.34 -24.55
N LYS A 309 20.02 -27.03 -23.26
CA LYS A 309 19.68 -27.91 -22.13
C LYS A 309 18.45 -27.42 -21.37
N ALA A 310 18.19 -26.12 -21.43
CA ALA A 310 16.99 -25.53 -20.88
C ALA A 310 16.53 -24.35 -21.74
N VAL A 311 15.24 -24.01 -21.59
CA VAL A 311 14.63 -22.84 -22.21
C VAL A 311 13.98 -21.99 -21.13
N CYS A 312 14.14 -20.68 -21.27
CA CYS A 312 13.52 -19.67 -20.44
C CYS A 312 12.53 -18.87 -21.28
N VAL A 313 11.32 -18.63 -20.78
CA VAL A 313 10.32 -17.78 -21.44
C VAL A 313 9.71 -16.82 -20.43
N ARG A 314 9.54 -15.55 -20.83
CA ARG A 314 8.80 -14.53 -20.08
C ARG A 314 7.94 -13.70 -21.02
N ALA A 315 6.93 -13.03 -20.49
CA ALA A 315 5.96 -12.26 -21.24
C ALA A 315 5.88 -10.81 -20.73
N LYS A 316 5.42 -9.91 -21.59
CA LYS A 316 5.09 -8.52 -21.27
C LYS A 316 3.93 -8.09 -22.17
N ASP A 317 3.12 -7.14 -21.72
CA ASP A 317 2.15 -6.49 -22.60
C ASP A 317 2.82 -5.94 -23.89
N ALA A 318 2.20 -6.15 -25.04
CA ALA A 318 2.80 -5.78 -26.33
C ALA A 318 2.73 -4.28 -26.64
N PHE A 319 1.81 -3.53 -26.01
CA PHE A 319 1.54 -2.13 -26.34
C PHE A 319 1.90 -1.16 -25.20
N SER A 320 1.95 -1.65 -23.97
CA SER A 320 2.27 -0.86 -22.79
C SER A 320 3.76 -0.92 -22.43
N PHE A 321 4.26 0.16 -21.85
CA PHE A 321 5.55 0.23 -21.19
C PHE A 321 5.52 -0.43 -19.79
N SER A 322 5.02 -1.66 -19.74
CA SER A 322 4.81 -2.43 -18.51
C SER A 322 6.02 -3.29 -18.09
N GLN A 323 5.90 -4.04 -17.00
CA GLN A 323 6.97 -4.91 -16.51
C GLN A 323 6.95 -6.27 -17.22
N TRP A 324 8.13 -6.86 -17.41
CA TRP A 324 8.24 -8.26 -17.81
C TRP A 324 7.81 -9.18 -16.66
N SER A 325 7.13 -10.27 -17.00
CA SER A 325 6.92 -11.40 -16.09
C SER A 325 8.26 -11.96 -15.62
N GLU A 326 8.20 -12.70 -14.52
CA GLU A 326 9.31 -13.54 -14.11
C GLU A 326 9.63 -14.60 -15.19
N TRP A 327 10.88 -15.08 -15.21
CA TRP A 327 11.27 -16.16 -16.12
C TRP A 327 10.61 -17.48 -15.72
N SER A 328 10.08 -18.15 -16.72
CA SER A 328 9.62 -19.54 -16.66
C SER A 328 10.72 -20.42 -17.20
N HIS A 329 11.07 -21.50 -16.50
CA HIS A 329 12.23 -22.33 -16.80
C HIS A 329 11.82 -23.77 -17.08
N LYS A 330 12.28 -24.33 -18.19
CA LYS A 330 12.07 -25.74 -18.54
C LYS A 330 13.38 -26.41 -18.94
N ARG A 331 13.77 -27.47 -18.22
CA ARG A 331 14.85 -28.36 -18.65
C ARG A 331 14.35 -29.26 -19.77
N LEU A 332 15.19 -29.44 -20.78
CA LEU A 332 14.93 -30.26 -21.95
C LEU A 332 15.43 -31.67 -21.68
N VAL A 333 14.59 -32.66 -21.95
CA VAL A 333 14.97 -34.08 -21.81
C VAL A 333 15.76 -34.51 -23.05
N PRO A 334 16.99 -35.03 -22.90
CA PRO A 334 17.74 -35.59 -24.02
C PRO A 334 17.10 -36.88 -24.56
N LEU A 335 17.27 -37.12 -25.86
CA LEU A 335 16.82 -38.33 -26.57
C LEU A 335 17.26 -39.66 -25.92
N SER A 336 18.28 -39.67 -25.05
CA SER A 336 18.86 -40.88 -24.46
C SER A 336 18.11 -41.47 -23.25
N THR A 337 16.96 -40.90 -22.85
CA THR A 337 16.22 -41.35 -21.64
C THR A 337 14.79 -41.83 -21.89
N VAL A 338 14.35 -41.92 -23.16
CA VAL A 338 13.15 -42.69 -23.50
C VAL A 338 13.52 -44.17 -23.56
N THR A 339 13.65 -44.80 -22.39
CA THR A 339 13.69 -46.26 -22.31
C THR A 339 12.28 -46.75 -22.62
N TRP A 340 12.09 -47.26 -23.83
CA TRP A 340 10.98 -48.16 -24.11
C TRP A 340 11.16 -49.38 -23.21
N ASP A 341 10.31 -49.53 -22.20
CA ASP A 341 10.28 -50.74 -21.39
C ASP A 341 9.65 -51.87 -22.22
N THR A 342 10.43 -52.47 -23.10
CA THR A 342 10.09 -53.68 -23.82
C THR A 342 10.40 -54.90 -22.95
N ARG A 343 9.73 -55.00 -21.79
CA ARG A 343 9.70 -56.25 -21.02
C ARG A 343 8.30 -56.60 -20.56
N HIS A 344 7.47 -57.04 -21.53
CA HIS A 344 6.53 -58.14 -21.32
C HIS A 344 6.21 -58.82 -22.66
N PRO A 345 6.71 -60.03 -22.93
CA PRO A 345 6.00 -60.95 -23.79
C PRO A 345 4.85 -61.54 -22.96
N PHE A 346 3.62 -61.12 -23.23
CA PHE A 346 2.46 -61.88 -22.78
C PHE A 346 2.32 -63.10 -23.69
N LEU A 347 2.62 -64.26 -23.11
CA LEU A 347 2.10 -65.55 -23.51
C LEU A 347 0.57 -65.52 -23.42
N LEU A 348 -0.10 -65.86 -24.52
CA LEU A 348 -1.23 -66.80 -24.60
C LEU A 348 -1.39 -67.27 -26.05
#